data_AF-A0A521VMD2-F1
#
_entry.id   AF-A0A521VMD2-F1
#
_cell.length_a   1.000
_cell.length_b   1.000
_cell.length_c   1.000
_cell.angle_alpha   90.00
_cell.angle_beta   90.00
_cell.angle_gamma   90.00
#
_symmetry.space_group_name_H-M   'P 1'
#
loop_
_entity.id
_entity.type
_entity.pdbx_description
1 polymer ?
#
loop_
_entity_poly.entity_id
_entity_poly.type
_entity_poly.pdbx_seq_one_letter_code
_entity_poly.pdbx_strand_id
1 'polypeptide(L)'
;MREEQQQERFKAMRLDANDVLVGVEELQSEADLTERHVDLRPYGGECDRPANEYRWNREAERLEPLRVAERLQPAGVSLEQAVAALIVALGHAGVTVPEISARWAASFLNSVEGQRLQR
;
A
#
# COMPACT_ATOMS: atom_id res chain seq x y z
N MET A 1 5.77 -48.25 10.04
CA MET A 1 6.13 -47.46 8.86
C MET A 1 5.99 -46.00 9.26
N ARG A 2 7.04 -45.19 9.13
CA ARG A 2 6.97 -43.77 9.47
C ARG A 2 6.18 -43.11 8.34
N GLU A 3 4.98 -42.61 8.64
CA GLU A 3 4.31 -41.66 7.76
C GLU A 3 5.25 -40.47 7.65
N GLU A 4 5.95 -40.37 6.53
CA GLU A 4 6.60 -39.13 6.11
C GLU A 4 5.47 -38.11 5.99
N GLN A 5 5.22 -37.38 7.08
CA GLN A 5 4.48 -36.13 7.03
C GLN A 5 5.22 -35.26 6.03
N GLN A 6 4.77 -35.31 4.79
CA GLN A 6 5.07 -34.33 3.76
C GLN A 6 4.76 -33.00 4.45
N GLN A 7 5.79 -32.27 4.87
CA GLN A 7 5.63 -30.91 5.38
C GLN A 7 5.16 -30.11 4.18
N GLU A 8 3.84 -30.05 4.02
CA GLU A 8 3.19 -29.24 3.01
C GLU A 8 3.50 -27.80 3.36
N ARG A 9 4.48 -27.24 2.66
CA ARG A 9 4.75 -25.82 2.71
C ARG A 9 3.64 -25.12 1.94
N PHE A 10 3.25 -23.96 2.43
CA PHE A 10 2.21 -23.14 1.81
C PHE A 10 2.75 -21.75 1.48
N LYS A 11 2.15 -21.12 0.49
CA LYS A 11 2.24 -19.67 0.27
C LYS A 11 0.91 -19.06 0.66
N ALA A 12 0.94 -18.07 1.53
CA ALA A 12 -0.24 -17.33 1.96
C ALA A 12 -0.04 -15.83 1.74
N MET A 13 -1.10 -15.14 1.35
CA MET A 13 -1.09 -13.67 1.34
C MET A 13 -1.44 -13.16 2.72
N ARG A 14 -0.58 -12.33 3.31
CA ARG A 14 -0.81 -11.71 4.62
C ARG A 14 -1.41 -10.33 4.46
N LEU A 15 -2.48 -10.07 5.20
CA LEU A 15 -3.15 -8.78 5.27
C LEU A 15 -2.77 -8.01 6.55
N ASP A 16 -2.86 -6.69 6.50
CA ASP A 16 -2.80 -5.84 7.69
C ASP A 16 -4.18 -5.71 8.38
N ALA A 17 -4.26 -4.81 9.38
CA ALA A 17 -5.49 -4.53 10.09
C ALA A 17 -6.61 -3.93 9.21
N ASN A 18 -6.25 -3.29 8.09
CA ASN A 18 -7.14 -2.63 7.13
C ASN A 18 -7.40 -3.50 5.88
N ASP A 19 -7.13 -4.80 5.97
CA ASP A 19 -7.28 -5.77 4.90
C ASP A 19 -6.43 -5.46 3.65
N VAL A 20 -5.35 -4.70 3.80
CA VAL A 20 -4.37 -4.39 2.75
C VAL A 20 -3.30 -5.48 2.70
N LEU A 21 -2.96 -5.93 1.49
CA LEU A 21 -1.90 -6.93 1.29
C LEU A 21 -0.54 -6.35 1.70
N VAL A 22 0.11 -6.97 2.68
CA VAL A 22 1.46 -6.56 3.13
C VAL A 22 2.57 -7.46 2.61
N GLY A 23 2.23 -8.66 2.13
CA GLY A 23 3.19 -9.55 1.50
C GLY A 23 2.65 -10.96 1.26
N VAL A 24 3.45 -11.74 0.55
CA VAL A 24 3.26 -13.18 0.38
C VAL A 24 4.27 -13.88 1.27
N GLU A 25 3.80 -14.73 2.17
CA GLU A 25 4.62 -15.43 3.15
C GLU A 25 4.62 -16.92 2.85
N GLU A 26 5.79 -17.53 3.02
CA GLU A 26 5.95 -18.98 2.96
C GLU A 26 5.82 -19.55 4.36
N LEU A 27 4.85 -20.43 4.56
CA LEU A 27 4.54 -21.05 5.83
C LEU A 27 4.95 -22.53 5.79
N GLN A 28 5.49 -23.01 6.90
CA GLN A 28 5.97 -24.39 7.02
C GLN A 28 4.85 -25.35 7.45
N SER A 29 3.80 -24.81 8.08
CA SER A 29 2.66 -25.58 8.56
C SER A 29 1.39 -24.75 8.65
N GLU A 30 0.23 -25.40 8.72
CA GLU A 30 -1.05 -24.74 9.00
C GLU A 30 -1.09 -24.09 10.40
N ALA A 31 -0.23 -24.52 11.34
CA ALA A 31 -0.16 -23.93 12.67
C ALA A 31 0.40 -22.48 12.65
N ASP A 32 1.09 -22.10 11.58
CA ASP A 32 1.60 -20.74 11.37
C ASP A 32 0.53 -19.80 10.77
N LEU A 33 -0.65 -20.33 10.43
CA LEU A 33 -1.75 -19.53 9.90
C LEU A 33 -2.36 -18.65 10.98
N THR A 34 -2.82 -17.48 10.54
CA THR A 34 -3.53 -16.50 11.34
C THR A 34 -4.80 -16.13 10.59
N GLU A 35 -5.76 -15.49 11.25
CA GLU A 35 -6.98 -15.02 10.59
C GLU A 35 -6.74 -13.95 9.51
N ARG A 36 -5.49 -13.46 9.38
CA ARG A 36 -5.06 -12.48 8.38
C ARG A 36 -4.37 -13.09 7.17
N HIS A 37 -4.15 -14.40 7.16
CA HIS A 37 -3.66 -15.12 5.99
C HIS A 37 -4.84 -15.49 5.08
N VAL A 38 -4.73 -15.15 3.79
CA VAL A 38 -5.75 -15.41 2.75
C VAL A 38 -5.11 -16.00 1.49
N ASP A 39 -5.95 -16.54 0.59
CA ASP A 39 -5.56 -17.12 -0.71
C ASP A 39 -4.38 -18.11 -0.54
N LEU A 40 -4.62 -19.14 0.28
CA LEU A 40 -3.68 -20.19 0.62
C LEU A 40 -3.41 -21.08 -0.60
N ARG A 41 -2.14 -21.24 -0.94
CA ARG A 41 -1.71 -22.05 -2.08
C ARG A 41 -0.63 -23.04 -1.66
N PRO A 42 -0.58 -24.23 -2.27
CA PRO A 42 0.55 -25.12 -2.10
C PRO A 42 1.84 -24.46 -2.61
N TYR A 43 2.96 -24.77 -1.96
CA TYR A 43 4.27 -24.26 -2.34
C TYR A 43 4.60 -24.58 -3.80
N GLY A 44 4.85 -23.55 -4.61
CA GLY A 44 5.06 -23.65 -6.06
C GLY A 44 3.96 -23.01 -6.92
N GLY A 45 2.81 -22.66 -6.33
CA GLY A 45 1.84 -21.79 -6.99
C GLY A 45 2.38 -20.37 -7.12
N GLU A 46 2.27 -19.77 -8.32
CA GLU A 46 2.61 -18.36 -8.53
C GLU A 46 1.69 -17.47 -7.68
N CYS A 47 2.31 -16.59 -6.90
CA CYS A 47 1.65 -15.58 -6.10
C CYS A 47 2.57 -14.37 -6.09
N ASP A 48 2.60 -13.66 -7.21
CA ASP A 48 3.54 -12.56 -7.45
C ASP A 48 2.87 -11.19 -7.21
N ARG A 49 1.87 -11.15 -6.32
CA ARG A 49 1.15 -9.91 -6.05
C ARG A 49 2.02 -8.97 -5.21
N PRO A 50 2.35 -7.76 -5.71
CA PRO A 50 3.08 -6.77 -4.92
C PRO A 50 2.28 -6.35 -3.69
N ALA A 51 2.98 -6.20 -2.57
CA ALA A 51 2.44 -5.60 -1.36
C ALA A 51 1.95 -4.17 -1.63
N ASN A 52 0.96 -3.72 -0.87
CA ASN A 52 0.39 -2.37 -0.91
C ASN A 52 -0.26 -1.97 -2.24
N GLU A 53 -0.49 -2.90 -3.16
CA GLU A 53 -1.24 -2.67 -4.40
C GLU A 53 -2.67 -3.24 -4.38
N TYR A 54 -2.98 -4.09 -3.41
CA TYR A 54 -4.25 -4.80 -3.34
C TYR A 54 -4.88 -4.71 -1.94
N ARG A 55 -6.22 -4.73 -1.90
CA ARG A 55 -7.03 -4.87 -0.68
C ARG A 55 -7.97 -6.06 -0.82
N TRP A 56 -8.14 -6.81 0.26
CA TRP A 56 -9.09 -7.91 0.33
C TRP A 56 -10.52 -7.38 0.42
N ASN A 57 -11.33 -7.72 -0.58
CA ASN A 57 -12.76 -7.49 -0.55
C ASN A 57 -13.43 -8.73 0.05
N ARG A 58 -13.84 -8.63 1.32
CA ARG A 58 -14.47 -9.74 2.07
C ARG A 58 -15.80 -10.16 1.48
N GLU A 59 -16.60 -9.23 0.97
CA GLU A 59 -17.93 -9.55 0.41
C GLU A 59 -17.83 -10.34 -0.89
N ALA A 60 -16.84 -10.02 -1.72
CA ALA A 60 -16.58 -10.69 -2.99
C ALA A 60 -15.54 -11.82 -2.89
N GLU A 61 -15.04 -12.10 -1.67
CA GLU A 61 -13.99 -13.09 -1.36
C GLU A 61 -12.79 -13.03 -2.33
N ARG A 62 -12.32 -11.82 -2.66
CA ARG A 62 -11.25 -11.63 -3.65
C ARG A 62 -10.37 -10.43 -3.34
N LEU A 63 -9.16 -10.41 -3.91
CA LEU A 63 -8.32 -9.22 -3.93
C LEU A 63 -8.75 -8.25 -5.04
N GLU A 64 -8.86 -6.98 -4.70
CA GLU A 64 -9.12 -5.89 -5.65
C GLU A 64 -7.94 -4.91 -5.66
N PRO A 65 -7.56 -4.36 -6.82
CA PRO A 65 -6.54 -3.33 -6.90
C PRO A 65 -6.94 -2.10 -6.09
N LEU A 66 -6.00 -1.58 -5.30
CA LEU A 66 -6.17 -0.30 -4.59
C LEU A 66 -6.24 0.86 -5.58
N ARG A 67 -7.05 1.87 -5.24
CA ARG A 67 -7.06 3.11 -6.02
C ARG A 67 -5.73 3.84 -5.85
N VAL A 68 -5.34 4.66 -6.85
CA VAL A 68 -4.09 5.46 -6.82
C VAL A 68 -3.92 6.23 -5.51
N ALA A 69 -4.98 6.89 -5.03
CA ALA A 69 -4.94 7.68 -3.80
C ALA A 69 -4.64 6.83 -2.55
N GLU A 70 -5.10 5.58 -2.52
CA GLU A 70 -4.91 4.66 -1.39
C GLU A 70 -3.53 3.99 -1.45
N ARG A 71 -3.00 3.75 -2.65
CA ARG A 71 -1.61 3.25 -2.86
C ARG A 71 -0.53 4.23 -2.43
N LEU A 72 -0.85 5.52 -2.33
CA LEU A 72 0.06 6.55 -1.81
C LEU A 72 0.01 6.68 -0.29
N GLN A 73 -0.99 6.09 0.37
CA GLN A 73 -1.16 6.10 1.82
C GLN A 73 -0.41 5.03 2.64
N PRO A 74 0.23 3.96 2.10
CA PRO A 74 0.81 2.90 2.92
C PRO A 74 2.33 2.99 3.07
N ALA A 75 2.99 3.98 2.48
CA ALA A 75 4.29 4.35 2.99
C ALA A 75 4.00 5.18 4.24
N GLY A 76 4.48 4.77 5.42
CA GLY A 76 4.39 5.53 6.70
C GLY A 76 5.11 6.89 6.68
N VAL A 77 5.11 7.51 5.51
CA VAL A 77 5.60 8.80 5.12
C VAL A 77 4.60 9.79 5.68
N SER A 78 4.95 10.35 6.84
CA SER A 78 4.26 11.52 7.35
C SER A 78 4.18 12.57 6.24
N LEU A 79 3.17 13.45 6.30
CA LEU A 79 3.07 14.57 5.36
C LEU A 79 4.41 15.30 5.21
N GLU A 80 5.18 15.40 6.30
CA GLU A 80 6.53 15.98 6.33
C GLU A 80 7.54 15.20 5.49
N GLN A 81 7.51 13.86 5.52
CA GLN A 81 8.39 13.03 4.69
C GLN A 81 7.99 13.08 3.21
N ALA A 82 6.70 13.21 2.89
CA ALA A 82 6.22 13.35 1.51
C ALA A 82 6.63 14.72 0.94
N VAL A 83 6.51 15.76 1.77
CA VAL A 83 6.99 17.11 1.45
C VAL A 83 8.50 17.14 1.30
N ALA A 84 9.25 16.45 2.17
CA ALA A 84 10.70 16.34 2.05
C ALA A 84 11.13 15.63 0.76
N ALA A 85 10.49 14.52 0.40
CA ALA A 85 10.75 13.82 -0.87
C ALA A 85 10.45 14.71 -2.09
N LEU A 86 9.35 15.46 -2.04
CA LEU A 86 8.98 16.42 -3.08
C LEU A 86 10.01 17.56 -3.21
N ILE A 87 10.48 18.11 -2.08
CA ILE A 87 11.52 19.14 -2.06
C ILE A 87 12.83 18.62 -2.65
N VAL A 88 13.24 17.40 -2.30
CA VAL A 88 14.46 16.77 -2.85
C VAL A 88 14.32 16.54 -4.35
N ALA A 89 13.20 16.02 -4.82
CA ALA A 89 12.96 15.79 -6.24
C ALA A 89 12.92 17.09 -7.05
N LEU A 90 12.28 18.13 -6.51
CA LEU A 90 12.20 19.45 -7.15
C LEU A 90 13.53 20.21 -7.09
N GLY A 91 14.33 20.03 -6.03
CA GLY A 91 15.69 20.55 -5.93
C GLY A 91 16.61 19.98 -7.01
N HIS A 92 16.50 18.69 -7.34
CA HIS A 92 17.22 18.09 -8.48
C HIS A 92 16.77 18.68 -9.83
N ALA A 93 15.53 19.14 -9.93
CA ALA A 93 15.00 19.84 -11.10
C ALA A 93 15.35 21.35 -11.14
N GLY A 94 16.16 21.83 -10.19
CA GLY A 94 16.59 23.24 -10.09
C GLY A 94 15.52 24.17 -9.51
N VAL A 95 14.45 23.63 -8.93
CA VAL A 95 13.38 24.41 -8.31
C VAL A 95 13.68 24.62 -6.83
N THR A 96 13.63 25.86 -6.39
CA THR A 96 13.98 26.23 -5.01
C THR A 96 12.77 26.11 -4.07
N VAL A 97 13.00 25.84 -2.78
CA VAL A 97 11.93 25.77 -1.76
C VAL A 97 11.01 27.00 -1.76
N PRO A 98 11.52 28.25 -1.88
CA PRO A 98 10.67 29.43 -2.00
C PRO A 98 9.72 29.41 -3.20
N GLU A 99 10.15 28.88 -4.35
CA GLU A 99 9.28 28.76 -5.54
C GLU A 99 8.17 27.73 -5.34
N ILE A 100 8.47 26.62 -4.67
CA ILE A 100 7.48 25.60 -4.32
C ILE A 100 6.43 26.20 -3.38
N SER A 101 6.87 26.90 -2.33
CA SER A 101 6.00 27.58 -1.38
C SER A 101 5.12 28.65 -2.05
N ALA A 102 5.68 29.45 -2.95
CA ALA A 102 4.93 30.47 -3.68
C ALA A 102 3.84 29.87 -4.57
N ARG A 103 4.13 28.76 -5.28
CA ARG A 103 3.15 28.06 -6.13
C ARG A 103 2.02 27.45 -5.33
N TRP A 104 2.32 26.87 -4.16
CA TRP A 104 1.31 26.32 -3.26
C TRP A 104 0.44 27.42 -2.63
N ALA A 105 1.05 28.51 -2.15
CA ALA A 105 0.33 29.65 -1.59
C ALA A 105 -0.62 30.30 -2.62
N ALA A 106 -0.15 30.47 -3.87
CA ALA A 106 -0.99 30.98 -4.96
C ALA A 106 -2.17 30.04 -5.27
N SER A 107 -1.94 28.73 -5.29
CA SER A 107 -3.00 27.75 -5.54
C SER A 107 -4.03 27.69 -4.41
N PHE A 108 -3.59 27.86 -3.15
CA PHE A 108 -4.47 27.92 -1.99
C PHE A 108 -5.32 29.20 -1.98
N LEU A 109 -4.72 30.36 -2.24
CA LEU A 109 -5.43 31.64 -2.33
C LEU A 109 -6.50 31.62 -3.44
N ASN A 110 -6.17 31.09 -4.61
CA ASN A 110 -7.14 30.92 -5.71
C ASN A 110 -8.29 29.96 -5.33
N SER A 111 -8.02 28.93 -4.52
CA SER A 111 -9.05 28.01 -4.05
C SER A 111 -10.00 28.65 -3.03
N VAL A 112 -9.47 29.50 -2.14
CA VAL A 112 -10.27 30.23 -1.13
C VAL A 112 -11.06 31.38 -1.75
N GLU A 113 -10.51 32.10 -2.72
CA GLU A 113 -11.24 33.14 -3.47
C GLU A 113 -12.32 32.55 -4.38
N GLY A 114 -12.05 31.40 -5.03
CA GLY A 114 -13.05 30.67 -5.81
C GLY A 114 -14.26 30.23 -4.98
N GLN A 115 -14.07 29.90 -3.70
CA GLN A 115 -15.16 29.58 -2.78
C GLN A 115 -15.94 30.81 -2.28
N ARG A 116 -15.33 32.00 -2.25
CA ARG A 116 -16.01 33.26 -1.86
C ARG A 116 -16.91 33.82 -2.95
N LEU A 117 -16.56 33.63 -4.23
CA LEU A 117 -17.34 34.12 -5.37
C LEU A 117 -18.56 33.25 -5.72
N GLN A 118 -18.73 32.10 -5.05
CA GLN A 118 -19.88 31.20 -5.23
C GLN A 118 -20.89 31.23 -4.08
N ARG A 119 -20.81 32.21 -3.17
CA ARG A 119 -21.82 32.46 -2.11
C ARG A 119 -22.63 33.72 -2.39
#